data_AF-A0A1I6LY88-F1
#
_entry.id   AF-A0A1I6LY88-F1
#
_cell.length_a   1.000
_cell.length_b   1.000
_cell.length_c   1.000
_cell.angle_alpha   90.00
_cell.angle_beta   90.00
_cell.angle_gamma   90.00
#
_symmetry.space_group_name_H-M   'P 1'
#
loop_
_entity.id
_entity.type
_entity.pdbx_description
1 polymer ?
#
loop_
_entity_poly.entity_id
_entity_poly.type
_entity_poly.pdbx_seq_one_letter_code
_entity_poly.pdbx_strand_id
1 'polypeptide(L)'
;MGLVESWGGNAIGWFFAHLIEAFYNFFYAIFNPGLWLSWVPTINGPMETEQKEALMRFIYYGASVELFFVVLVAFLIVTTIGVINNRFMWGCVRGLEGFANVVGRVAAWAGLLMVLQQIVIIFMQRVFAVAEISIGFGATFSKDVSWWSEELKFYNAMIVCLCAAYTFVQGGHVRVDLVYSAISFRAKRVIDMLGSMIFMVPGALVIWLYGWFFMWRHLVVPNPSASDTLDRLLTKARALRWNIETIGFSPNGFNAYFLFKVLLVVFTLMILLQAVAFFYRSYLEWNEGPESEGKYLDKDVLGDPTAETVAKIH
;
A
#
# COMPACT_ATOMS: atom_id res chain seq x y z
N MET A 1 24.31 6.40 -23.76
CA MET A 1 25.16 7.11 -22.78
C MET A 1 24.24 8.00 -21.99
N GLY A 2 23.98 7.62 -20.73
CA GLY A 2 23.00 8.30 -19.88
C GLY A 2 23.49 9.67 -19.41
N LEU A 3 22.57 10.53 -18.96
CA LEU A 3 22.94 11.80 -18.32
C LEU A 3 23.79 11.55 -17.07
N VAL A 4 23.57 10.41 -16.40
CA VAL A 4 24.36 9.96 -15.25
C VAL A 4 25.84 9.76 -15.59
N GLU A 5 26.14 9.21 -16.76
CA GLU A 5 27.53 8.95 -17.21
C GLU A 5 28.23 10.24 -17.68
N SER A 6 27.47 11.18 -18.22
CA SER A 6 28.01 12.48 -18.71
C SER A 6 28.29 13.49 -17.59
N TRP A 7 27.71 13.31 -16.39
CA TRP A 7 27.87 14.21 -15.23
C TRP A 7 28.92 13.73 -14.21
N GLY A 8 29.85 12.86 -14.63
CA GLY A 8 31.14 12.67 -13.95
C GLY A 8 31.11 11.94 -12.60
N GLY A 9 30.12 11.10 -12.33
CA GLY A 9 30.13 10.16 -11.19
C GLY A 9 30.06 10.78 -9.77
N ASN A 10 29.92 12.09 -9.64
CA ASN A 10 29.71 12.75 -8.35
C ASN A 10 28.25 12.53 -7.87
N ALA A 11 28.04 12.36 -6.55
CA ALA A 11 26.72 12.08 -5.96
C ALA A 11 25.65 13.13 -6.32
N ILE A 12 26.05 14.40 -6.42
CA ILE A 12 25.18 15.49 -6.84
C ILE A 12 24.78 15.34 -8.33
N GLY A 13 25.75 15.04 -9.19
CA GLY A 13 25.51 14.81 -10.62
C GLY A 13 24.61 13.60 -10.85
N TRP A 14 24.83 12.52 -10.10
CA TRP A 14 23.97 11.33 -10.12
C TRP A 14 22.52 11.68 -9.76
N PHE A 15 22.30 12.44 -8.68
CA PHE A 15 20.95 12.82 -8.24
C PHE A 15 20.23 13.67 -9.28
N PHE A 16 20.87 14.74 -9.78
CA PHE A 16 20.24 15.62 -10.76
C PHE A 16 20.05 14.95 -12.13
N ALA A 17 20.96 14.05 -12.52
CA ALA A 17 20.79 13.26 -13.74
C ALA A 17 19.52 12.40 -13.65
N HIS A 18 19.30 11.67 -12.56
CA HIS A 18 18.07 10.88 -12.39
C HIS A 18 16.82 11.74 -12.30
N LEU A 19 16.92 12.95 -11.72
CA LEU A 19 15.81 13.90 -11.67
C LEU A 19 15.37 14.35 -13.09
N ILE A 20 16.32 14.57 -13.99
CA ILE A 20 16.04 14.95 -15.38
C ILE A 20 15.55 13.72 -16.17
N GLU A 21 16.23 12.59 -16.01
CA GLU A 21 15.86 11.32 -16.67
C GLU A 21 14.47 10.83 -16.24
N ALA A 22 13.99 11.17 -15.04
CA ALA A 22 12.65 10.83 -14.58
C ALA A 22 11.55 11.32 -15.53
N PHE A 23 11.69 12.51 -16.13
CA PHE A 23 10.73 13.00 -17.12
C PHE A 23 10.71 12.09 -18.35
N TYR A 24 11.89 11.76 -18.88
CA TYR A 24 12.02 10.85 -20.02
C TYR A 24 11.45 9.47 -19.70
N ASN A 25 11.84 8.89 -18.56
CA ASN A 25 11.41 7.56 -18.12
C ASN A 25 9.88 7.49 -17.94
N PHE A 26 9.26 8.54 -17.39
CA PHE A 26 7.82 8.64 -17.24
C PHE A 26 7.10 8.59 -18.59
N PHE A 27 7.48 9.45 -19.53
CA PHE A 27 6.85 9.47 -20.85
C PHE A 27 7.16 8.19 -21.64
N TYR A 28 8.39 7.68 -21.54
CA TYR A 28 8.79 6.43 -22.19
C TYR A 28 7.93 5.25 -21.71
N ALA A 29 7.70 5.14 -20.41
CA ALA A 29 6.86 4.09 -19.83
C ALA A 29 5.39 4.19 -20.30
N ILE A 30 4.85 5.40 -20.41
CA ILE A 30 3.46 5.65 -20.87
C ILE A 30 3.29 5.32 -22.35
N PHE A 31 4.23 5.75 -23.19
CA PHE A 31 4.13 5.55 -24.64
C PHE A 31 4.51 4.13 -25.09
N ASN A 32 5.14 3.33 -24.22
CA ASN A 32 5.56 1.97 -24.54
C ASN A 32 5.00 0.94 -23.53
N PRO A 33 3.67 0.82 -23.39
CA PRO A 33 3.07 -0.11 -22.43
C PRO A 33 3.39 -1.58 -22.76
N GLY A 34 3.58 -1.92 -24.04
CA GLY A 34 3.93 -3.27 -24.47
C GLY A 34 5.24 -3.80 -23.88
N LEU A 35 6.18 -2.92 -23.50
CA LEU A 35 7.46 -3.31 -22.94
C LEU A 35 7.36 -3.86 -21.51
N TRP A 36 6.29 -3.54 -20.77
CA TRP A 36 6.16 -3.88 -19.35
C TRP A 36 4.76 -4.38 -18.94
N LEU A 37 3.73 -4.27 -19.80
CA LEU A 37 2.36 -4.76 -19.56
C LEU A 37 1.92 -5.91 -20.45
N SER A 38 2.72 -6.34 -21.44
CA SER A 38 2.30 -7.38 -22.40
C SER A 38 2.00 -8.75 -21.76
N TRP A 39 2.41 -8.96 -20.49
CA TRP A 39 2.13 -10.16 -19.71
C TRP A 39 0.72 -10.20 -19.08
N VAL A 40 0.03 -9.06 -18.97
CA VAL A 40 -1.29 -8.96 -18.30
C VAL A 40 -2.35 -9.90 -18.89
N PRO A 41 -2.45 -10.10 -20.22
CA PRO A 41 -3.42 -11.05 -20.79
C PRO A 41 -3.10 -12.52 -20.48
N THR A 42 -1.89 -12.83 -20.06
CA THR A 42 -1.36 -14.19 -19.85
C THR A 42 -1.14 -14.55 -18.38
N ILE A 43 -1.84 -13.87 -17.48
CA ILE A 43 -1.79 -14.16 -16.05
C ILE A 43 -2.21 -15.62 -15.83
N ASN A 44 -1.37 -16.38 -15.13
CA ASN A 44 -1.58 -17.80 -14.84
C ASN A 44 -1.75 -18.69 -16.11
N GLY A 45 -1.19 -18.25 -17.25
CA GLY A 45 -1.21 -18.97 -18.52
C GLY A 45 0.18 -19.19 -19.14
N PRO A 46 0.26 -19.84 -20.31
CA PRO A 46 1.50 -19.93 -21.06
C PRO A 46 1.93 -18.53 -21.53
N MET A 47 3.22 -18.23 -21.39
CA MET A 47 3.81 -16.94 -21.78
C MET A 47 4.89 -17.15 -22.84
N GLU A 48 4.87 -16.30 -23.86
CA GLU A 48 5.95 -16.17 -24.84
C GLU A 48 7.15 -15.40 -24.27
N THR A 49 8.31 -15.48 -24.94
CA THR A 49 9.54 -14.85 -24.46
C THR A 49 9.38 -13.35 -24.21
N GLU A 50 8.71 -12.63 -25.10
CA GLU A 50 8.48 -11.19 -24.94
C GLU A 50 7.65 -10.86 -23.70
N GLN A 51 6.64 -11.66 -23.39
CA GLN A 51 5.78 -11.48 -22.22
C GLN A 51 6.54 -11.79 -20.93
N LYS A 52 7.40 -12.81 -20.94
CA LYS A 52 8.28 -13.11 -19.81
C LYS A 52 9.29 -11.99 -19.54
N GLU A 53 9.87 -11.42 -20.59
CA GLU A 53 10.76 -10.26 -20.47
C GLU A 53 10.01 -9.04 -19.93
N ALA A 54 8.81 -8.77 -20.44
CA ALA A 54 7.97 -7.67 -19.96
C ALA A 54 7.61 -7.82 -18.48
N LEU A 55 7.26 -9.03 -18.03
CA LEU A 55 7.02 -9.31 -16.62
C LEU A 55 8.29 -9.08 -15.78
N MET A 56 9.47 -9.50 -16.25
CA MET A 56 10.71 -9.26 -15.52
C MET A 56 11.08 -7.76 -15.47
N ARG A 57 10.80 -7.01 -16.53
CA ARG A 57 10.92 -5.54 -16.52
C ARG A 57 9.95 -4.93 -15.51
N PHE A 58 8.70 -5.40 -15.45
CA PHE A 58 7.73 -4.93 -14.47
C PHE A 58 8.18 -5.18 -13.02
N ILE A 59 8.69 -6.39 -12.75
CA ILE A 59 9.22 -6.76 -11.43
C ILE A 59 10.42 -5.88 -11.06
N TYR A 60 11.35 -5.64 -11.99
CA TYR A 60 12.50 -4.78 -11.75
C TYR A 60 12.06 -3.33 -11.48
N TYR A 61 11.28 -2.75 -12.40
CA TYR A 61 10.93 -1.33 -12.33
C TYR A 61 10.03 -1.00 -11.15
N GLY A 62 9.19 -1.92 -10.69
CA GLY A 62 8.29 -1.72 -9.56
C GLY A 62 8.97 -1.40 -8.21
N ALA A 63 10.28 -1.66 -8.08
CA ALA A 63 11.07 -1.22 -6.93
C ALA A 63 12.45 -0.68 -7.33
N SER A 64 12.50 -0.01 -8.49
CA SER A 64 13.72 0.55 -9.08
C SER A 64 14.01 1.98 -8.61
N VAL A 65 15.24 2.43 -8.85
CA VAL A 65 15.67 3.82 -8.58
C VAL A 65 14.95 4.78 -9.52
N GLU A 66 14.74 4.36 -10.77
CA GLU A 66 14.06 5.12 -11.81
C GLU A 66 12.62 5.44 -11.40
N LEU A 67 11.89 4.44 -10.88
CA LEU A 67 10.55 4.64 -10.36
C LEU A 67 10.54 5.60 -9.15
N PHE A 68 11.51 5.46 -8.25
CA PHE A 68 11.64 6.36 -7.11
C PHE A 68 11.79 7.83 -7.56
N PHE A 69 12.65 8.12 -8.54
CA PHE A 69 12.82 9.48 -9.04
C PHE A 69 11.60 9.99 -9.82
N VAL A 70 10.88 9.14 -10.55
CA VAL A 70 9.60 9.50 -11.17
C VAL A 70 8.57 9.93 -10.12
N VAL A 71 8.43 9.14 -9.05
CA VAL A 71 7.51 9.46 -7.93
C VAL A 71 7.98 10.72 -7.19
N LEU A 72 9.28 10.88 -6.98
CA LEU A 72 9.86 12.07 -6.36
C LEU A 72 9.60 13.33 -7.18
N VAL A 73 9.80 13.29 -8.50
CA VAL A 73 9.51 14.42 -9.40
C VAL A 73 8.02 14.75 -9.38
N ALA A 74 7.14 13.74 -9.44
CA ALA A 74 5.70 13.96 -9.32
C ALA A 74 5.33 14.64 -7.98
N PHE A 75 5.91 14.16 -6.87
CA PHE A 75 5.75 14.76 -5.55
C PHE A 75 6.23 16.22 -5.53
N LEU A 76 7.43 16.51 -6.07
CA LEU A 76 7.99 17.87 -6.10
C LEU A 76 7.15 18.82 -6.97
N ILE A 77 6.64 18.36 -8.12
CA ILE A 77 5.76 19.16 -8.99
C ILE A 77 4.45 19.48 -8.27
N VAL A 78 3.79 18.47 -7.70
CA VAL A 78 2.53 18.66 -6.96
C VAL A 78 2.75 19.57 -5.76
N THR A 79 3.85 19.39 -5.02
CA THR A 79 4.22 20.25 -3.89
C THR A 79 4.42 21.69 -4.34
N THR A 80 5.18 21.91 -5.43
CA THR A 80 5.46 23.27 -5.96
C THR A 80 4.17 23.97 -6.37
N ILE A 81 3.29 23.29 -7.11
CA ILE A 81 1.98 23.84 -7.50
C ILE A 81 1.12 24.12 -6.26
N GLY A 82 1.15 23.24 -5.26
CA GLY A 82 0.39 23.41 -4.02
C GLY A 82 0.89 24.54 -3.13
N VAL A 83 2.20 24.80 -3.09
CA VAL A 83 2.79 25.95 -2.40
C VAL A 83 2.37 27.26 -3.04
N ILE A 84 2.25 27.30 -4.38
CA ILE A 84 1.77 28.47 -5.13
C ILE A 84 0.26 28.66 -4.94
N ASN A 85 -0.49 27.56 -4.85
CA ASN A 85 -1.94 27.58 -4.73
C ASN A 85 -2.45 26.69 -3.60
N ASN A 86 -2.69 27.30 -2.43
CA ASN A 86 -3.23 26.61 -1.27
C ASN A 86 -4.57 25.88 -1.56
N ARG A 87 -5.41 26.40 -2.48
CA ARG A 87 -6.68 25.74 -2.83
C ARG A 87 -6.44 24.39 -3.52
N PHE A 88 -5.43 24.33 -4.38
CA PHE A 88 -5.02 23.08 -5.03
C PHE A 88 -4.48 22.09 -4.00
N MET A 89 -3.63 22.55 -3.08
CA MET A 89 -3.07 21.70 -2.02
C MET A 89 -4.16 21.14 -1.09
N TRP A 90 -5.16 21.94 -0.69
CA TRP A 90 -6.32 21.45 0.05
C TRP A 90 -7.14 20.44 -0.76
N GLY A 91 -7.19 20.58 -2.09
CA GLY A 91 -7.75 19.57 -2.99
C GLY A 91 -7.00 18.24 -2.90
N CYS A 92 -5.66 18.27 -2.94
CA CYS A 92 -4.81 17.08 -2.78
C CYS A 92 -5.01 16.41 -1.42
N VAL A 93 -5.02 17.17 -0.32
CA VAL A 93 -5.27 16.64 1.04
C VAL A 93 -6.62 15.93 1.10
N ARG A 94 -7.70 16.58 0.66
CA ARG A 94 -9.04 15.98 0.65
C ARG A 94 -9.12 14.72 -0.23
N GLY A 95 -8.43 14.72 -1.37
CA GLY A 95 -8.38 13.56 -2.25
C GLY A 95 -7.66 12.37 -1.61
N LEU A 96 -6.48 12.61 -1.03
CA LEU A 96 -5.67 11.56 -0.41
C LEU A 96 -6.31 11.00 0.88
N GLU A 97 -6.81 11.87 1.75
CA GLU A 97 -7.49 11.45 2.98
C GLU A 97 -8.87 10.86 2.69
N GLY A 98 -9.60 11.40 1.72
CA GLY A 98 -10.85 10.82 1.25
C GLY A 98 -10.65 9.41 0.70
N PHE A 99 -9.58 9.19 -0.06
CA PHE A 99 -9.19 7.86 -0.51
C PHE A 99 -8.88 6.92 0.67
N ALA A 100 -8.09 7.37 1.64
CA ALA A 100 -7.80 6.59 2.84
C ALA A 100 -9.08 6.25 3.63
N ASN A 101 -10.01 7.20 3.78
CA ASN A 101 -11.29 7.00 4.44
C ASN A 101 -12.19 6.02 3.70
N VAL A 102 -12.30 6.11 2.38
CA VAL A 102 -13.08 5.17 1.57
C VAL A 102 -12.51 3.75 1.71
N VAL A 103 -11.19 3.59 1.54
CA VAL A 103 -10.53 2.29 1.67
C VAL A 103 -10.73 1.71 3.08
N GLY A 104 -10.53 2.52 4.13
CA GLY A 104 -10.69 2.10 5.51
C GLY A 104 -12.13 1.73 5.87
N ARG A 105 -13.12 2.54 5.47
CA ARG A 105 -14.54 2.26 5.72
C ARG A 105 -15.01 1.01 4.98
N VAL A 106 -14.52 0.78 3.76
CA VAL A 106 -14.81 -0.46 3.00
C VAL A 106 -14.14 -1.66 3.68
N ALA A 107 -12.86 -1.54 4.07
CA ALA A 107 -12.13 -2.61 4.74
C ALA A 107 -12.68 -2.92 6.14
N ALA A 108 -13.31 -1.97 6.83
CA ALA A 108 -13.93 -2.20 8.13
C ALA A 108 -15.05 -3.27 8.09
N TRP A 109 -15.73 -3.43 6.94
CA TRP A 109 -16.72 -4.50 6.74
C TRP A 109 -16.09 -5.90 6.82
N ALA A 110 -14.79 -6.04 6.53
CA ALA A 110 -14.07 -7.30 6.75
C ALA A 110 -14.11 -7.74 8.23
N GLY A 111 -14.17 -6.78 9.17
CA GLY A 111 -14.32 -7.09 10.60
C GLY A 111 -15.68 -7.70 10.93
N LEU A 112 -16.75 -7.16 10.37
CA LEU A 112 -18.08 -7.73 10.52
C LEU A 112 -18.16 -9.14 9.89
N LEU A 113 -17.64 -9.30 8.67
CA LEU A 113 -17.58 -10.60 7.99
C LEU A 113 -16.78 -11.63 8.80
N MET A 114 -15.63 -11.23 9.34
CA MET A 114 -14.80 -12.07 10.20
C MET A 114 -15.57 -12.57 11.44
N VAL A 115 -16.33 -11.70 12.11
CA VAL A 115 -17.14 -12.09 13.28
C VAL A 115 -18.28 -13.03 12.88
N LEU A 116 -19.03 -12.71 11.82
CA LEU A 116 -20.12 -13.56 11.34
C LEU A 116 -19.62 -14.94 10.93
N GLN A 117 -18.52 -15.01 10.19
CA GLN A 117 -17.89 -16.26 9.79
C GLN A 117 -17.37 -17.04 10.99
N GLN A 118 -16.77 -16.37 11.98
CA GLN A 118 -16.33 -17.01 13.23
C GLN A 118 -17.49 -17.66 13.99
N ILE A 119 -18.66 -17.01 14.02
CA ILE A 119 -19.88 -17.58 14.62
C ILE A 119 -20.29 -18.85 13.85
N VAL A 120 -20.38 -18.78 12.52
CA VAL A 120 -20.74 -19.94 11.68
C VAL A 120 -19.77 -21.11 11.92
N ILE A 121 -18.46 -20.86 11.97
CA ILE A 121 -17.45 -21.88 12.24
C ILE A 121 -17.70 -22.55 13.60
N ILE A 122 -17.97 -21.77 14.65
CA ILE A 122 -18.24 -22.31 16.00
C ILE A 122 -19.48 -23.20 15.98
N PHE A 123 -20.58 -22.78 15.34
CA PHE A 123 -21.79 -23.59 15.26
C PHE A 123 -21.56 -24.89 14.48
N MET A 124 -20.90 -24.82 13.32
CA MET A 124 -20.65 -26.00 12.49
C MET A 124 -19.78 -27.03 13.22
N GLN A 125 -18.72 -26.59 13.90
CA GLN A 125 -17.82 -27.50 14.62
C GLN A 125 -18.39 -27.99 15.95
N ARG A 126 -18.98 -27.11 16.75
CA ARG A 126 -19.33 -27.41 18.15
C ARG A 126 -20.75 -27.93 18.32
N VAL A 127 -21.69 -27.49 17.48
CA VAL A 127 -23.10 -27.88 17.59
C VAL A 127 -23.41 -29.03 16.63
N PHE A 128 -23.02 -28.90 15.36
CA PHE A 128 -23.36 -29.88 14.34
C PHE A 128 -22.27 -30.94 14.09
N ALA A 129 -21.07 -30.74 14.65
CA ALA A 129 -19.90 -31.61 14.46
C ALA A 129 -19.59 -31.91 12.97
N VAL A 130 -19.87 -30.95 12.08
CA VAL A 130 -19.62 -31.07 10.65
C VAL A 130 -18.23 -30.52 10.34
N ALA A 131 -17.46 -31.27 9.55
CA ALA A 131 -16.09 -30.93 9.16
C ALA A 131 -16.00 -30.07 7.88
N GLU A 132 -17.11 -29.96 7.13
CA GLU A 132 -17.22 -29.21 5.88
C GLU A 132 -18.36 -28.20 5.93
N ILE A 133 -18.16 -27.04 5.31
CA ILE A 133 -19.20 -26.02 5.14
C ILE A 133 -19.46 -25.88 3.64
N SER A 134 -20.68 -26.21 3.22
CA SER A 134 -21.15 -26.02 1.86
C SER A 134 -22.09 -24.82 1.78
N ILE A 135 -21.73 -23.82 0.98
CA ILE A 135 -22.57 -22.65 0.71
C ILE A 135 -22.95 -22.67 -0.77
N GLY A 136 -24.24 -22.54 -1.10
CA GLY A 136 -24.66 -22.47 -2.50
C GLY A 136 -26.15 -22.18 -2.73
N PHE A 137 -26.42 -21.18 -3.58
CA PHE A 137 -27.64 -21.07 -4.38
C PHE A 137 -27.29 -21.55 -5.80
N GLY A 138 -27.47 -22.84 -6.09
CA GLY A 138 -27.20 -23.43 -7.41
C GLY A 138 -25.86 -24.17 -7.51
N ALA A 139 -24.72 -23.47 -7.45
CA ALA A 139 -23.39 -24.10 -7.40
C ALA A 139 -22.95 -24.27 -5.94
N THR A 140 -22.71 -25.50 -5.50
CA THR A 140 -22.27 -25.81 -4.14
C THR A 140 -20.76 -25.57 -4.01
N PHE A 141 -20.38 -24.48 -3.33
CA PHE A 141 -19.01 -24.27 -2.90
C PHE A 141 -18.83 -24.95 -1.55
N SER A 142 -18.28 -26.17 -1.56
CA SER A 142 -17.92 -26.90 -0.32
C SER A 142 -16.44 -26.75 -0.04
N LYS A 143 -16.12 -26.37 1.20
CA LYS A 143 -14.75 -26.32 1.74
C LYS A 143 -14.75 -26.79 3.18
N ASP A 144 -13.64 -27.41 3.58
CA ASP A 144 -13.39 -27.81 4.96
C ASP A 144 -13.47 -26.60 5.90
N VAL A 145 -13.89 -26.83 7.14
CA VAL A 145 -13.94 -25.78 8.15
C VAL A 145 -12.56 -25.17 8.41
N SER A 146 -11.47 -25.94 8.23
CA SER A 146 -10.10 -25.43 8.32
C SER A 146 -9.81 -24.32 7.30
N TRP A 147 -10.36 -24.41 6.09
CA TRP A 147 -10.25 -23.38 5.05
C TRP A 147 -10.86 -22.07 5.53
N TRP A 148 -12.10 -22.12 6.03
CA TRP A 148 -12.83 -20.96 6.54
C TRP A 148 -12.17 -20.37 7.78
N SER A 149 -11.55 -21.20 8.64
CA SER A 149 -10.83 -20.73 9.82
C SER A 149 -9.51 -20.04 9.45
N GLU A 150 -8.79 -20.52 8.44
CA GLU A 150 -7.59 -19.84 7.94
C GLU A 150 -7.90 -18.53 7.22
N GLU A 151 -9.03 -18.44 6.51
CA GLU A 151 -9.50 -17.20 5.87
C GLU A 151 -9.74 -16.07 6.90
N LEU A 152 -10.10 -16.37 8.14
CA LEU A 152 -10.21 -15.35 9.20
C LEU A 152 -8.92 -14.55 9.40
N LYS A 153 -7.75 -15.19 9.19
CA LYS A 153 -6.46 -14.50 9.24
C LYS A 153 -6.32 -13.51 8.08
N PHE A 154 -6.91 -13.82 6.92
CA PHE A 154 -6.93 -12.93 5.76
C PHE A 154 -7.80 -11.71 6.02
N TYR A 155 -9.00 -11.88 6.58
CA TYR A 155 -9.83 -10.75 7.02
C TYR A 155 -9.09 -9.86 8.03
N ASN A 156 -8.42 -10.45 9.02
CA ASN A 156 -7.60 -9.70 9.97
C ASN A 156 -6.48 -8.92 9.28
N ALA A 157 -5.75 -9.57 8.36
CA ALA A 157 -4.69 -8.91 7.59
C ALA A 157 -5.23 -7.75 6.75
N MET A 158 -6.40 -7.89 6.12
CA MET A 158 -7.05 -6.80 5.38
C MET A 158 -7.34 -5.60 6.28
N ILE A 159 -7.91 -5.82 7.47
CA ILE A 159 -8.20 -4.75 8.42
C ILE A 159 -6.91 -4.02 8.81
N VAL A 160 -5.86 -4.77 9.18
CA VAL A 160 -4.59 -4.15 9.60
C VAL A 160 -3.92 -3.40 8.45
N CYS A 161 -3.84 -4.02 7.27
CA CYS A 161 -3.12 -3.46 6.12
C CYS A 161 -3.85 -2.28 5.47
N LEU A 162 -5.18 -2.32 5.40
CA LEU A 162 -5.97 -1.30 4.69
C LEU A 162 -6.45 -0.19 5.61
N CYS A 163 -6.68 -0.47 6.91
CA CYS A 163 -7.17 0.54 7.85
C CYS A 163 -6.05 1.36 8.51
N ALA A 164 -4.76 1.03 8.33
CA ALA A 164 -3.68 1.77 8.99
C ALA A 164 -3.60 3.27 8.59
N ALA A 165 -3.78 3.59 7.31
CA ALA A 165 -3.85 4.98 6.87
C ALA A 165 -5.14 5.66 7.36
N TYR A 166 -6.27 4.94 7.34
CA TYR A 166 -7.54 5.42 7.86
C TYR A 166 -7.47 5.75 9.36
N THR A 167 -6.94 4.86 10.20
CA THR A 167 -6.79 5.13 11.64
C THR A 167 -5.90 6.33 11.92
N PHE A 168 -4.90 6.56 11.06
CA PHE A 168 -4.08 7.77 11.11
C PHE A 168 -4.92 9.04 10.84
N VAL A 169 -5.72 9.06 9.77
CA VAL A 169 -6.64 10.18 9.43
C VAL A 169 -7.65 10.42 10.55
N GLN A 170 -8.21 9.35 11.13
CA GLN A 170 -9.14 9.44 12.26
C GLN A 170 -8.50 9.96 13.56
N GLY A 171 -7.17 9.97 13.64
CA GLY A 171 -6.43 10.36 14.84
C GLY A 171 -6.48 9.30 15.95
N GLY A 172 -6.74 8.04 15.59
CA GLY A 172 -6.75 6.89 16.51
C GLY A 172 -5.37 6.34 16.83
N HIS A 173 -4.30 6.99 16.37
CA HIS A 173 -2.93 6.61 16.71
C HIS A 173 -2.55 7.20 18.08
N VAL A 174 -1.80 6.43 18.86
CA VAL A 174 -1.28 6.91 20.15
C VAL A 174 -0.21 7.96 19.86
N ARG A 175 -0.54 9.23 20.14
CA ARG A 175 0.43 10.33 20.15
C ARG A 175 1.06 10.40 21.53
N VAL A 176 2.40 10.42 21.58
CA VAL A 176 3.11 10.64 22.84
C VAL A 176 3.09 12.14 23.12
N ASP A 177 1.96 12.63 23.63
CA ASP A 177 1.67 14.06 23.77
C ASP A 177 2.42 14.75 24.93
N LEU A 178 3.31 14.05 25.65
CA LEU A 178 4.08 14.60 26.76
C LEU A 178 5.00 15.77 26.32
N VAL A 179 5.50 15.71 25.09
CA VAL A 179 6.38 16.76 24.52
C VAL A 179 5.57 17.81 23.74
N TYR A 180 4.41 17.43 23.19
CA TYR A 180 3.59 18.29 22.34
C TYR A 180 2.79 19.35 23.10
N SER A 181 2.51 19.16 24.40
CA SER A 181 1.74 20.14 25.19
C SER A 181 2.49 21.46 25.43
N ALA A 182 3.82 21.45 25.44
CA ALA A 182 4.67 22.61 25.72
C ALA A 182 5.12 23.40 24.48
N ILE A 183 4.83 22.91 23.26
CA ILE A 183 5.36 23.46 22.01
C ILE A 183 4.32 24.34 21.31
N SER A 184 4.77 25.41 20.64
CA SER A 184 3.89 26.31 19.87
C SER A 184 3.29 25.62 18.64
N PHE A 185 2.08 26.03 18.23
CA PHE A 185 1.36 25.43 17.09
C PHE A 185 2.22 25.30 15.82
N ARG A 186 2.94 26.35 15.43
CA ARG A 186 3.81 26.32 14.25
C ARG A 186 4.97 25.34 14.39
N ALA A 187 5.57 25.24 15.58
CA ALA A 187 6.66 24.28 15.80
C ALA A 187 6.16 22.84 15.74
N LYS A 188 4.95 22.54 16.23
CA LYS A 188 4.32 21.21 16.07
C LYS A 188 4.20 20.83 14.60
N ARG A 189 3.66 21.72 13.76
CA ARG A 189 3.48 21.46 12.32
C ARG A 189 4.79 21.27 11.58
N VAL A 190 5.86 21.96 11.98
CA VAL A 190 7.20 21.72 11.43
C VAL A 190 7.74 20.34 11.84
N ILE A 191 7.55 19.94 13.09
CA ILE A 191 7.93 18.61 13.57
C ILE A 191 7.15 17.53 12.80
N ASP A 192 5.86 17.72 12.56
CA ASP A 192 5.01 16.79 11.82
C ASP A 192 5.44 16.65 10.34
N MET A 193 5.80 17.77 9.68
CA MET A 193 6.36 17.77 8.33
C MET A 193 7.71 17.03 8.25
N LEU A 194 8.61 17.32 9.19
CA LEU A 194 9.92 16.64 9.24
C LEU A 194 9.75 15.16 9.59
N GLY A 195 8.84 14.84 10.50
CA GLY A 195 8.53 13.48 10.93
C GLY A 195 8.07 12.60 9.78
N SER A 196 7.15 13.11 8.97
CA SER A 196 6.67 12.40 7.78
C SER A 196 7.74 12.21 6.71
N MET A 197 8.55 13.23 6.41
CA MET A 197 9.55 13.15 5.35
C MET A 197 10.81 12.37 5.75
N ILE A 198 11.23 12.41 7.02
CA ILE A 198 12.49 11.80 7.47
C ILE A 198 12.27 10.40 8.05
N PHE A 199 11.12 10.13 8.67
CA PHE A 199 10.85 8.82 9.28
C PHE A 199 9.81 8.00 8.51
N MET A 200 8.65 8.57 8.19
CA MET A 200 7.58 7.79 7.54
C MET A 200 7.94 7.41 6.10
N VAL A 201 8.38 8.36 5.27
CA VAL A 201 8.71 8.08 3.87
C VAL A 201 9.87 7.09 3.72
N PRO A 202 11.04 7.28 4.36
CA PRO A 202 12.15 6.33 4.21
C PRO A 202 11.81 4.94 4.76
N GLY A 203 11.11 4.85 5.89
CA GLY A 203 10.63 3.59 6.43
C GLY A 203 9.70 2.86 5.45
N ALA A 204 8.73 3.57 4.89
CA ALA A 204 7.79 2.99 3.94
C ALA A 204 8.46 2.61 2.60
N LEU A 205 9.46 3.35 2.13
CA LEU A 205 10.25 3.00 0.94
C LEU A 205 11.06 1.71 1.14
N VAL A 206 11.66 1.52 2.31
CA VAL A 206 12.37 0.28 2.65
C VAL A 206 11.40 -0.90 2.64
N ILE A 207 10.24 -0.76 3.29
CA ILE A 207 9.23 -1.83 3.31
C ILE A 207 8.70 -2.09 1.90
N TRP A 208 8.49 -1.05 1.07
CA TRP A 208 8.09 -1.19 -0.33
C TRP A 208 9.12 -2.00 -1.13
N LEU A 209 10.41 -1.63 -1.05
CA LEU A 209 11.48 -2.29 -1.78
C LEU A 209 11.53 -3.79 -1.46
N TYR A 210 11.59 -4.14 -0.18
CA TYR A 210 11.66 -5.55 0.22
C TYR A 210 10.32 -6.28 0.02
N GLY A 211 9.20 -5.61 0.28
CA GLY A 211 7.85 -6.14 0.14
C GLY A 211 7.51 -6.48 -1.32
N TRP A 212 7.93 -5.64 -2.27
CA TRP A 212 7.73 -5.86 -3.69
C TRP A 212 8.40 -7.15 -4.20
N PHE A 213 9.71 -7.31 -3.95
CA PHE A 213 10.44 -8.53 -4.33
C PHE A 213 10.02 -9.75 -3.49
N PHE A 214 9.59 -9.53 -2.25
CA PHE A 214 8.99 -10.59 -1.44
C PHE A 214 7.67 -11.06 -2.02
N MET A 215 6.79 -10.19 -2.53
CA MET A 215 5.58 -10.62 -3.20
C MET A 215 5.90 -11.44 -4.45
N TRP A 216 6.74 -10.91 -5.34
CA TRP A 216 7.04 -11.54 -6.62
C TRP A 216 7.73 -12.90 -6.53
N ARG A 217 8.64 -13.10 -5.57
CA ARG A 217 9.30 -14.42 -5.41
C ARG A 217 8.38 -15.58 -5.07
N HIS A 218 7.15 -15.31 -4.64
CA HIS A 218 6.14 -16.34 -4.37
C HIS A 218 5.04 -16.39 -5.43
N LEU A 219 5.19 -15.61 -6.51
CA LEU A 219 4.31 -15.61 -7.67
C LEU A 219 5.02 -16.19 -8.90
N VAL A 220 6.34 -16.03 -8.99
CA VAL A 220 7.14 -16.44 -10.16
C VAL A 220 8.41 -17.18 -9.76
N VAL A 221 8.83 -18.10 -10.62
CA VAL A 221 10.12 -18.80 -10.56
C VAL A 221 10.84 -18.61 -11.90
N PRO A 222 12.15 -18.33 -11.94
CA PRO A 222 13.10 -18.23 -10.83
C PRO A 222 12.91 -17.01 -9.93
N ASN A 223 13.21 -17.16 -8.63
CA ASN A 223 12.97 -16.13 -7.63
C ASN A 223 13.75 -14.82 -7.95
N PRO A 224 13.07 -13.68 -8.08
CA PRO A 224 13.70 -12.37 -8.18
C PRO A 224 14.20 -11.91 -6.80
N SER A 225 15.39 -11.30 -6.80
CA SER A 225 16.00 -10.67 -5.62
C SER A 225 16.10 -9.16 -5.81
N ALA A 226 16.05 -8.40 -4.72
CA ALA A 226 16.27 -6.96 -4.74
C ALA A 226 17.69 -6.55 -5.21
N SER A 227 18.63 -7.50 -5.16
CA SER A 227 20.01 -7.32 -5.64
C SER A 227 20.24 -7.72 -7.09
N ASP A 228 19.23 -8.23 -7.80
CA ASP A 228 19.40 -8.62 -9.20
C ASP A 228 19.37 -7.41 -10.13
N THR A 229 20.35 -7.33 -11.03
CA THR A 229 20.36 -6.34 -12.12
C THR A 229 19.33 -6.68 -13.19
N LEU A 230 18.92 -5.70 -13.99
CA LEU A 230 17.97 -5.88 -15.08
C LEU A 230 18.41 -6.99 -16.05
N ASP A 231 19.68 -6.99 -16.48
CA ASP A 231 20.21 -7.99 -17.41
C ASP A 231 20.15 -9.42 -16.84
N ARG A 232 20.39 -9.54 -15.53
CA ARG A 232 20.29 -10.83 -14.83
C ARG A 232 18.84 -11.31 -14.77
N LEU A 233 17.89 -10.39 -14.53
CA LEU A 233 16.46 -10.70 -14.56
C LEU A 233 15.98 -11.07 -15.96
N LEU A 234 16.42 -10.38 -17.00
CA LEU A 234 16.12 -10.72 -18.40
C LEU A 234 16.71 -12.09 -18.78
N THR A 235 17.89 -12.43 -18.29
CA THR A 235 18.46 -13.77 -18.47
C THR A 235 17.59 -14.84 -17.80
N LYS A 236 17.09 -14.57 -16.59
CA LYS A 236 16.15 -15.45 -15.87
C LYS A 236 14.79 -15.56 -16.57
N ALA A 237 14.38 -14.56 -17.37
CA ALA A 237 13.08 -14.53 -18.06
C ALA A 237 12.85 -15.76 -18.95
N ARG A 238 13.90 -16.33 -19.56
CA ARG A 238 13.79 -17.52 -20.41
C ARG A 238 13.17 -18.72 -19.67
N ALA A 239 13.55 -18.88 -18.40
CA ALA A 239 13.07 -19.95 -17.54
C ALA A 239 11.83 -19.55 -16.72
N LEU A 240 11.30 -18.34 -16.90
CA LEU A 240 10.21 -17.82 -16.08
C LEU A 240 8.94 -18.65 -16.25
N ARG A 241 8.31 -18.97 -15.12
CA ARG A 241 7.03 -19.64 -14.99
C ARG A 241 6.24 -19.04 -13.83
N TRP A 242 4.92 -19.06 -13.95
CA TRP A 242 4.03 -18.81 -12.82
C TRP A 242 4.21 -19.93 -11.79
N ASN A 243 4.42 -19.53 -10.54
CA ASN A 243 4.45 -20.42 -9.39
C ASN A 243 3.73 -19.71 -8.25
N ILE A 244 2.41 -19.57 -8.40
CA ILE A 244 1.58 -18.86 -7.44
C ILE A 244 1.42 -19.76 -6.22
N GLU A 245 2.00 -19.36 -5.10
CA GLU A 245 1.78 -20.02 -3.82
C GLU A 245 0.34 -19.78 -3.35
N THR A 246 -0.51 -20.75 -3.67
CA THR A 246 -1.92 -20.75 -3.29
C THR A 246 -2.11 -21.32 -1.89
N ILE A 247 -1.38 -22.38 -1.53
CA ILE A 247 -1.57 -23.13 -0.28
C ILE A 247 -0.74 -22.52 0.86
N GLY A 248 -1.38 -22.39 2.02
CA GLY A 248 -0.77 -21.89 3.25
C GLY A 248 -0.29 -22.99 4.20
N PHE A 249 -0.73 -22.90 5.46
CA PHE A 249 -0.22 -23.73 6.57
C PHE A 249 -0.75 -25.16 6.56
N SER A 250 -1.94 -25.38 6.00
CA SER A 250 -2.52 -26.72 5.86
C SER A 250 -2.87 -27.03 4.40
N PRO A 251 -2.81 -28.30 3.97
CA PRO A 251 -3.14 -28.70 2.60
C PRO A 251 -4.59 -28.36 2.18
N ASN A 252 -5.51 -28.34 3.15
CA ASN A 252 -6.92 -27.98 2.93
C ASN A 252 -7.23 -26.54 3.36
N GLY A 253 -6.20 -25.76 3.68
CA GLY A 253 -6.30 -24.40 4.19
C GLY A 253 -6.61 -23.37 3.10
N PHE A 254 -6.70 -22.10 3.53
CA PHE A 254 -7.04 -21.00 2.64
C PHE A 254 -6.09 -20.94 1.43
N ASN A 255 -6.65 -21.04 0.23
CA ASN A 255 -5.90 -21.31 -1.01
C ASN A 255 -5.57 -20.05 -1.84
N ALA A 256 -5.65 -18.86 -1.23
CA ALA A 256 -5.26 -17.61 -1.86
C ALA A 256 -4.17 -16.89 -1.04
N TYR A 257 -3.18 -17.65 -0.56
CA TYR A 257 -2.14 -17.14 0.34
C TYR A 257 -1.32 -15.98 -0.25
N PHE A 258 -1.14 -15.94 -1.58
CA PHE A 258 -0.49 -14.82 -2.26
C PHE A 258 -1.14 -13.44 -1.96
N LEU A 259 -2.43 -13.39 -1.64
CA LEU A 259 -3.13 -12.15 -1.32
C LEU A 259 -2.56 -11.45 -0.09
N PHE A 260 -2.03 -12.18 0.90
CA PHE A 260 -1.35 -11.58 2.06
C PHE A 260 -0.13 -10.75 1.64
N LYS A 261 0.60 -11.23 0.64
CA LYS A 261 1.81 -10.58 0.12
C LYS A 261 1.44 -9.34 -0.69
N VAL A 262 0.34 -9.41 -1.44
CA VAL A 262 -0.25 -8.25 -2.12
C VAL A 262 -0.69 -7.19 -1.10
N LEU A 263 -1.35 -7.60 -0.01
CA LEU A 263 -1.78 -6.68 1.05
C LEU A 263 -0.62 -5.93 1.71
N LEU A 264 0.56 -6.56 1.87
CA LEU A 264 1.73 -5.86 2.40
C LEU A 264 2.19 -4.73 1.47
N VAL A 265 2.21 -4.96 0.15
CA VAL A 265 2.55 -3.92 -0.84
C VAL A 265 1.50 -2.81 -0.83
N VAL A 266 0.21 -3.17 -0.80
CA VAL A 266 -0.89 -2.19 -0.70
C VAL A 266 -0.79 -1.37 0.59
N PHE A 267 -0.51 -2.01 1.74
CA PHE A 267 -0.27 -1.33 3.00
C PHE A 267 0.84 -0.29 2.88
N THR A 268 1.99 -0.66 2.31
CA THR A 268 3.09 0.30 2.13
C THR A 268 2.73 1.47 1.22
N LEU A 269 1.95 1.22 0.14
CA LEU A 269 1.44 2.29 -0.71
C LEU A 269 0.54 3.24 0.06
N MET A 270 -0.38 2.71 0.87
CA MET A 270 -1.29 3.50 1.69
C MET A 270 -0.51 4.38 2.69
N ILE A 271 0.53 3.84 3.33
CA ILE A 271 1.38 4.60 4.24
C ILE A 271 2.16 5.70 3.51
N LEU A 272 2.69 5.44 2.32
CA LEU A 272 3.37 6.47 1.51
C LEU A 272 2.41 7.61 1.14
N LEU A 273 1.20 7.28 0.67
CA LEU A 273 0.17 8.27 0.36
C LEU A 273 -0.23 9.07 1.60
N GLN A 274 -0.36 8.39 2.75
CA GLN A 274 -0.68 9.03 4.02
C GLN A 274 0.43 9.97 4.49
N ALA A 275 1.71 9.62 4.30
CA ALA A 275 2.83 10.49 4.64
C ALA A 275 2.81 11.79 3.81
N VAL A 276 2.48 11.69 2.51
CA VAL A 276 2.31 12.86 1.63
C VAL A 276 1.12 13.70 2.06
N ALA A 277 -0.03 13.08 2.35
CA ALA A 277 -1.23 13.78 2.82
C ALA A 277 -0.96 14.55 4.13
N PHE A 278 -0.30 13.89 5.08
CA PHE A 278 0.05 14.46 6.38
C PHE A 278 1.05 15.62 6.26
N PHE A 279 2.02 15.51 5.34
CA PHE A 279 2.94 16.60 5.02
C PHE A 279 2.21 17.82 4.46
N TYR A 280 1.34 17.62 3.46
CA TYR A 280 0.57 18.71 2.85
C TYR A 280 -0.38 19.37 3.83
N ARG A 281 -1.08 18.59 4.66
CA ARG A 281 -1.93 19.11 5.73
C ARG A 281 -1.11 19.93 6.73
N SER A 282 0.01 19.39 7.21
CA SER A 282 0.86 20.08 8.18
C SER A 282 1.44 21.39 7.62
N TYR A 283 1.81 21.41 6.33
CA TYR A 283 2.26 22.62 5.64
C TYR A 283 1.16 23.69 5.56
N LEU A 284 -0.04 23.30 5.15
CA LEU A 284 -1.17 24.23 5.05
C LEU A 284 -1.59 24.77 6.41
N GLU A 285 -1.65 23.91 7.43
CA GLU A 285 -1.97 24.31 8.80
C GLU A 285 -0.91 25.27 9.35
N TRP A 286 0.38 25.05 9.03
CA TRP A 286 1.45 25.99 9.38
C TRP A 286 1.32 27.35 8.68
N ASN A 287 0.97 27.36 7.39
CA ASN A 287 0.86 28.56 6.55
C ASN A 287 -0.37 29.41 6.86
N GLU A 288 -1.56 28.79 6.98
CA GLU A 288 -2.83 29.47 7.26
C GLU A 288 -3.03 29.78 8.76
N GLY A 289 -2.33 29.07 9.65
CA GLY A 289 -2.37 29.32 11.09
C GLY A 289 -3.41 28.48 11.85
N PRO A 290 -3.60 28.74 13.17
CA PRO A 290 -4.38 27.86 14.05
C PRO A 290 -5.84 27.64 13.63
N GLU A 291 -6.45 28.62 12.97
CA GLU A 291 -7.84 28.51 12.49
C GLU A 291 -8.05 27.44 11.41
N SER A 292 -6.97 27.00 10.77
CA SER A 292 -7.01 25.96 9.75
C SER A 292 -6.82 24.55 10.30
N GLU A 293 -6.58 24.40 11.61
CA GLU A 293 -6.42 23.11 12.26
C GLU A 293 -7.66 22.23 12.08
N GLY A 294 -7.49 21.05 11.50
CA GLY A 294 -8.60 20.11 11.30
C GLY A 294 -9.57 20.52 10.19
N LYS A 295 -9.24 21.56 9.40
CA LYS A 295 -10.05 21.98 8.26
C LYS A 295 -10.23 20.83 7.26
N TYR A 296 -11.46 20.66 6.79
CA TYR A 296 -11.91 19.59 5.88
C TYR A 296 -11.63 18.15 6.34
N LEU A 297 -11.30 17.93 7.62
CA LEU A 297 -11.05 16.60 8.13
C LEU A 297 -12.35 15.82 8.30
N ASP A 298 -12.48 14.73 7.54
CA ASP A 298 -13.61 13.81 7.61
C ASP A 298 -13.34 12.76 8.69
N LYS A 299 -13.85 13.01 9.89
CA LYS A 299 -13.82 12.06 11.00
C LYS A 299 -15.12 11.31 11.12
N ASP A 300 -15.01 10.01 11.40
CA ASP A 300 -16.14 9.20 11.79
C ASP A 300 -16.62 9.66 13.16
N VAL A 301 -17.92 9.92 13.28
CA VAL A 301 -18.55 10.25 14.55
C VAL A 301 -18.69 8.96 15.36
N LEU A 302 -17.69 8.66 16.17
CA LEU A 302 -17.77 7.62 17.19
C LEU A 302 -18.56 8.21 18.36
N GLY A 303 -19.83 7.82 18.47
CA GLY A 303 -20.71 8.30 19.53
C GLY A 303 -22.08 8.70 19.00
N ASP A 304 -22.98 7.72 18.88
CA ASP A 304 -24.34 8.01 19.32
C ASP A 304 -24.20 8.29 20.83
N PRO A 305 -24.59 9.48 21.34
CA PRO A 305 -24.56 9.76 22.78
C PRO A 305 -25.27 8.67 23.61
N THR A 306 -26.19 7.93 22.99
CA THR A 306 -26.85 6.76 23.57
C THR A 306 -25.89 5.59 23.79
N ALA A 307 -24.99 5.30 22.84
CA ALA A 307 -24.03 4.19 22.91
C ALA A 307 -22.92 4.42 23.95
N GLU A 308 -22.41 5.64 24.06
CA GLU A 308 -21.45 6.01 25.12
C GLU A 308 -22.09 6.00 26.52
N THR A 309 -23.38 6.32 26.61
CA THR A 309 -24.12 6.25 27.88
C THR A 309 -24.31 4.78 28.31
N VAL A 310 -24.64 3.87 27.39
CA VAL A 310 -24.78 2.43 27.68
C VAL A 310 -23.45 1.80 28.10
N ALA A 311 -22.34 2.20 27.46
CA ALA A 311 -21.00 1.72 27.84
C ALA A 311 -20.50 2.21 29.20
N LYS A 312 -21.05 3.32 29.73
CA LYS A 312 -20.77 3.81 31.09
C LYS A 312 -21.70 3.20 32.17
N ILE A 313 -22.77 2.52 31.76
CA ILE A 313 -23.75 1.89 32.66
C ILE A 313 -23.39 0.40 32.93
N HIS A 314 -22.44 -0.17 32.20
CA HIS A 314 -21.84 -1.47 32.47
C HIS A 314 -20.41 -1.33 33.01
#